data_AF-A0A9D9REM5-F1
#
_entry.id   AF-A0A9D9REM5-F1
#
_cell.length_a   1.000
_cell.length_b   1.000
_cell.length_c   1.000
_cell.angle_alpha   90.00
_cell.angle_beta   90.00
_cell.angle_gamma   90.00
#
_symmetry.space_group_name_H-M   'P 1'
#
loop_
_entity.id
_entity.type
_entity.pdbx_description
1 polymer ?
#
loop_
_entity_poly.entity_id
_entity_poly.type
_entity_poly.pdbx_seq_one_letter_code
_entity_poly.pdbx_strand_id
1 'polypeptide(L)'
;AVQNIIKKYIRQAGLDPQRYSTHKLRHTAATLMYQYGEVDIRSLQAILGHSTVATTEIYTHIDNRSLHDAVEQNPLNFERNRPRQPVEDEEW
;
A
#
# COMPACT_ATOMS: atom_id res chain seq x y z
N ALA A 1 -26.26 -13.23 7.21
CA ALA A 1 -27.04 -12.01 7.53
C ALA A 1 -26.51 -10.75 6.83
N VAL A 2 -25.27 -10.31 7.11
CA VAL A 2 -24.69 -9.05 6.56
C VAL A 2 -24.70 -8.97 5.03
N GLN A 3 -24.38 -10.06 4.33
CA GLN A 3 -24.39 -10.08 2.86
C GLN A 3 -25.75 -9.73 2.26
N ASN A 4 -26.85 -10.15 2.89
CA ASN A 4 -28.20 -9.85 2.41
C ASN A 4 -28.56 -8.38 2.59
N ILE A 5 -28.10 -7.77 3.70
CA ILE A 5 -28.25 -6.34 3.98
C ILE A 5 -27.50 -5.52 2.92
N ILE A 6 -26.23 -5.87 2.66
CA ILE A 6 -25.43 -5.20 1.64
C ILE A 6 -26.04 -5.36 0.24
N LYS A 7 -26.52 -6.56 -0.14
CA LYS A 7 -27.23 -6.76 -1.41
C LYS A 7 -28.48 -5.89 -1.54
N LYS A 8 -29.23 -5.69 -0.46
CA LYS A 8 -30.39 -4.78 -0.45
C LYS A 8 -29.98 -3.35 -0.80
N TYR A 9 -28.94 -2.82 -0.16
CA TYR A 9 -28.47 -1.45 -0.41
C TYR A 9 -27.81 -1.29 -1.77
N ILE A 10 -27.07 -2.30 -2.27
CA ILE A 10 -26.51 -2.28 -3.63
C ILE A 10 -27.62 -2.12 -4.68
N ARG A 11 -28.73 -2.87 -4.54
CA ARG A 11 -29.89 -2.72 -5.44
C ARG A 11 -30.52 -1.33 -5.34
N GLN A 12 -30.67 -0.79 -4.12
CA GLN A 12 -31.22 0.56 -3.92
C GLN A 12 -30.34 1.66 -4.52
N ALA A 13 -29.03 1.45 -4.57
CA ALA A 13 -28.08 2.35 -5.22
C ALA A 13 -28.04 2.21 -6.75
N GLY A 14 -28.89 1.36 -7.36
CA GLY A 14 -28.90 1.12 -8.80
C GLY A 14 -27.71 0.30 -9.31
N LEU A 15 -27.00 -0.41 -8.42
CA LEU A 15 -25.83 -1.21 -8.74
C LEU A 15 -26.19 -2.70 -8.84
N ASP A 16 -25.41 -3.45 -9.62
CA ASP A 16 -25.63 -4.89 -9.81
C ASP A 16 -25.16 -5.71 -8.58
N PRO A 17 -26.07 -6.40 -7.85
CA PRO A 17 -25.74 -7.22 -6.68
C PRO A 17 -25.03 -8.55 -7.01
N GLN A 18 -24.89 -8.91 -8.28
CA GLN A 18 -24.00 -10.00 -8.71
C GLN A 18 -22.57 -9.49 -8.87
N ARG A 19 -22.40 -8.26 -9.35
CA ARG A 19 -21.10 -7.62 -9.53
C ARG A 19 -20.49 -7.09 -8.24
N TYR A 20 -21.30 -6.60 -7.30
CA TYR A 20 -20.83 -6.02 -6.04
C TYR A 20 -21.20 -6.90 -4.84
N SER A 21 -20.29 -7.01 -3.87
CA SER A 21 -20.45 -7.90 -2.71
C SER A 21 -19.77 -7.35 -1.46
N THR A 22 -20.09 -7.94 -0.31
CA THR A 22 -19.41 -7.67 0.97
C THR A 22 -17.90 -7.81 0.89
N HIS A 23 -17.41 -8.82 0.18
CA HIS A 23 -15.98 -9.03 -0.01
C HIS A 23 -15.35 -7.91 -0.85
N LYS A 24 -16.02 -7.42 -1.90
CA LYS A 24 -15.53 -6.29 -2.70
C LYS A 24 -15.45 -5.01 -1.88
N LEU A 25 -16.40 -4.76 -0.99
CA LEU A 25 -16.32 -3.63 -0.05
C LEU A 25 -15.11 -3.74 0.88
N ARG A 26 -14.81 -4.94 1.40
CA ARG A 26 -13.59 -5.19 2.19
C ARG A 26 -12.33 -4.89 1.38
N HIS A 27 -12.27 -5.34 0.12
CA HIS A 27 -11.13 -5.04 -0.75
C HIS A 27 -10.98 -3.54 -0.98
N THR A 28 -12.07 -2.82 -1.27
CA THR A 28 -12.04 -1.37 -1.41
C THR A 28 -11.54 -0.67 -0.16
N ALA A 29 -12.05 -1.06 1.02
CA ALA A 29 -11.60 -0.48 2.29
C ALA A 29 -10.09 -0.73 2.53
N ALA A 30 -9.61 -1.94 2.25
CA ALA A 30 -8.20 -2.29 2.39
C ALA A 30 -7.30 -1.48 1.46
N THR A 31 -7.69 -1.34 0.18
CA THR A 31 -6.99 -0.49 -0.79
C THR A 31 -6.94 0.96 -0.32
N LEU A 32 -8.06 1.52 0.16
CA LEU A 32 -8.09 2.91 0.61
C LEU A 32 -7.24 3.16 1.86
N MET A 33 -7.28 2.25 2.83
CA MET A 33 -6.44 2.33 4.03
C MET A 33 -4.95 2.28 3.68
N TYR A 34 -4.57 1.40 2.77
CA TYR A 34 -3.18 1.29 2.33
C TYR A 34 -2.72 2.52 1.53
N GLN A 35 -3.51 2.97 0.56
CA GLN A 35 -3.12 4.03 -0.36
C GLN A 35 -3.19 5.44 0.22
N TYR A 36 -4.17 5.70 1.10
CA TYR A 36 -4.49 7.05 1.57
C TYR A 36 -4.53 7.17 3.09
N GLY A 37 -4.67 6.05 3.79
CA GLY A 37 -4.76 6.03 5.25
C GLY A 37 -3.40 5.93 5.96
N GLU A 38 -2.30 5.92 5.20
CA GLU A 38 -0.93 5.72 5.73
C GLU A 38 -0.81 4.45 6.60
N VAL A 39 -1.62 3.44 6.31
CA VAL A 39 -1.64 2.18 7.06
C VAL A 39 -0.62 1.23 6.46
N ASP A 40 0.39 0.86 7.24
CA ASP A 40 1.38 -0.12 6.82
C ASP A 40 0.79 -1.53 6.65
N ILE A 41 1.50 -2.39 5.91
CA ILE A 41 0.99 -3.71 5.53
C ILE A 41 0.74 -4.66 6.71
N ARG A 42 1.47 -4.51 7.83
CA ARG A 42 1.30 -5.34 9.03
C ARG A 42 0.10 -4.86 9.85
N SER A 43 -0.07 -3.54 9.97
CA SER A 43 -1.27 -2.97 10.56
C SER A 43 -2.51 -3.34 9.76
N LEU A 44 -2.43 -3.28 8.43
CA LEU A 44 -3.52 -3.69 7.54
C LEU A 44 -3.86 -5.18 7.71
N GLN A 45 -2.85 -6.04 7.83
CA GLN A 45 -3.04 -7.47 8.12
C GLN A 45 -3.83 -7.68 9.42
N ALA A 46 -3.47 -6.96 10.49
CA ALA A 46 -4.14 -7.06 11.79
C ALA A 46 -5.59 -6.57 11.72
N ILE A 47 -5.84 -5.43 11.08
CA ILE A 47 -7.20 -4.87 10.87
C ILE A 47 -8.09 -5.86 10.09
N LEU A 48 -7.52 -6.50 9.08
CA LEU A 48 -8.25 -7.47 8.26
C LEU A 48 -8.36 -8.84 8.93
N GLY A 49 -7.54 -9.14 9.94
CA GLY A 49 -7.49 -10.46 10.58
C GLY A 49 -6.93 -11.54 9.67
N HIS A 50 -5.97 -11.19 8.80
CA HIS A 50 -5.32 -12.14 7.91
C HIS A 50 -4.26 -12.95 8.68
N SER A 51 -4.29 -14.28 8.50
CA SER A 51 -3.32 -15.18 9.16
C SER A 51 -1.90 -15.05 8.60
N THR A 52 -1.77 -14.61 7.35
CA THR A 52 -0.48 -14.42 6.68
C THR A 52 -0.41 -13.07 5.98
N VAL A 53 0.78 -12.47 5.94
CA VAL A 53 1.03 -11.23 5.21
C VAL A 53 0.79 -11.40 3.72
N ALA A 54 1.10 -12.57 3.16
CA ALA A 54 0.88 -12.92 1.75
C ALA A 54 -0.55 -12.66 1.26
N THR A 55 -1.57 -12.89 2.10
CA THR A 55 -2.97 -12.61 1.73
C THR A 55 -3.31 -11.11 1.71
N THR A 56 -2.47 -10.29 2.34
CA THR A 56 -2.58 -8.82 2.40
C THR A 56 -1.74 -8.15 1.31
N GLU A 57 -0.69 -8.80 0.84
CA GLU A 57 0.21 -8.29 -0.21
C GLU A 57 -0.49 -7.97 -1.53
N ILE A 58 -1.69 -8.52 -1.78
CA ILE A 58 -2.50 -8.18 -2.95
C ILE A 58 -2.81 -6.67 -3.06
N TYR A 59 -2.71 -5.90 -1.96
CA TYR A 59 -2.95 -4.46 -1.94
C TYR A 59 -1.70 -3.61 -2.20
N THR A 60 -0.50 -4.19 -2.20
CA THR A 60 0.76 -3.43 -2.33
C THR A 60 1.09 -3.05 -3.77
N HIS A 61 0.56 -3.78 -4.76
CA HIS A 61 0.74 -3.50 -6.20
C HIS A 61 0.38 -2.06 -6.58
N ILE A 62 -0.56 -1.45 -5.86
CA ILE A 62 -1.22 -0.21 -6.28
C ILE A 62 -0.39 1.03 -5.90
N ASP A 63 0.73 0.87 -5.19
CA ASP A 63 1.57 1.99 -4.78
C ASP A 63 3.05 1.86 -5.19
N ASN A 64 3.35 2.41 -6.36
CA ASN A 64 4.72 2.53 -6.87
C ASN A 64 5.47 3.74 -6.25
N ARG A 65 4.75 4.67 -5.60
CA ARG A 65 5.36 5.88 -5.01
C ARG A 65 6.07 5.55 -3.71
N SER A 66 5.48 4.71 -2.86
CA SER A 66 6.15 4.23 -1.64
C SER A 66 7.52 3.59 -1.90
N LEU A 67 7.68 2.86 -3.01
CA LEU A 67 8.99 2.28 -3.38
C LEU A 67 10.00 3.36 -3.75
N HIS A 68 9.59 4.35 -4.54
CA HIS A 68 10.43 5.50 -4.89
C HIS A 68 10.85 6.28 -3.64
N ASP A 69 9.91 6.59 -2.76
CA ASP A 69 10.17 7.33 -1.53
C ASP A 69 11.09 6.55 -0.57
N ALA A 70 10.93 5.23 -0.49
CA ALA A 70 11.82 4.38 0.31
C ALA A 70 13.26 4.37 -0.22
N VAL A 71 13.45 4.42 -1.55
CA VAL A 71 14.78 4.55 -2.17
C VAL A 71 15.37 5.91 -1.86
N GLU A 72 14.59 6.99 -1.96
CA GLU A 72 15.06 8.35 -1.68
C GLU A 72 15.43 8.56 -0.20
N GLN A 73 14.69 7.94 0.71
CA GLN A 73 14.95 7.97 2.16
C GLN A 73 16.13 7.08 2.60
N ASN A 74 16.80 6.38 1.67
CA ASN A 74 17.96 5.56 2.01
C ASN A 74 19.06 6.45 2.62
N PRO A 75 19.55 6.16 3.84
CA PRO A 75 20.62 6.92 4.49
C PRO A 75 21.91 7.02 3.66
N LEU A 76 22.14 6.08 2.74
CA LEU A 76 23.30 6.06 1.84
C LEU A 76 23.09 6.92 0.57
N ASN A 77 21.87 7.40 0.31
CA ASN A 77 21.59 8.28 -0.83
C ASN A 77 22.37 9.62 -0.73
N PHE A 78 22.68 10.06 0.49
CA PHE A 78 23.46 11.29 0.75
C PHE A 78 24.94 11.18 0.33
N GLU A 79 25.53 9.98 0.30
CA GLU A 79 26.95 9.82 -0.06
C GLU A 79 27.21 10.02 -1.56
N ARG A 80 26.19 9.84 -2.41
CA ARG A 80 26.31 9.99 -3.87
C ARG A 80 26.50 11.43 -4.33
N ASN A 81 26.09 12.41 -3.51
CA ASN A 81 26.17 13.85 -3.80
C ASN A 81 27.32 14.55 -3.06
N ARG A 82 28.21 13.83 -2.39
CA ARG A 82 29.41 14.44 -1.83
C ARG A 82 30.33 14.84 -2.99
N PRO A 83 30.70 16.13 -3.16
CA PRO A 83 31.69 16.49 -4.16
C PRO A 83 32.95 15.65 -3.88
N ARG A 84 33.46 14.96 -4.90
CA ARG A 84 34.74 14.25 -4.78
C ARG A 84 35.75 15.28 -4.28
N GLN A 85 36.38 15.02 -3.13
CA GLN A 85 37.52 15.82 -2.73
C GLN A 85 38.56 15.73 -3.86
N PRO A 86 39.12 16.85 -4.31
CA PRO A 86 40.27 16.80 -5.20
C PRO A 86 41.32 15.93 -4.52
N VAL A 87 41.74 14.86 -5.19
CA VAL A 87 42.93 14.13 -4.77
C VAL A 87 44.08 15.09 -5.02
N GLU A 88 44.71 15.58 -3.94
CA GLU A 88 45.99 16.26 -4.05
C GLU A 88 47.00 15.20 -4.47
N ASP A 89 47.51 15.33 -5.69
CA ASP A 89 48.60 14.51 -6.19
C ASP A 89 49.85 14.83 -5.34
N GLU A 90 50.08 14.07 -4.28
CA GLU A 90 51.34 14.14 -3.53
C GLU A 90 52.47 13.58 -4.42
N GLU A 91 53.22 14.48 -5.04
CA GLU A 91 54.54 14.21 -5.61
C GLU A 91 55.49 13.73 -4.51
N TRP A 92 55.95 12.48 -4.60
CA TRP A 92 57.23 11.99 -4.06
C TRP A 92 57.85 10.95 -4.99
#